data_AF-A0A957P4W8-F1
#
_entry.id   AF-A0A957P4W8-F1
#
_cell.length_a   1.000
_cell.length_b   1.000
_cell.length_c   1.000
_cell.angle_alpha   90.00
_cell.angle_beta   90.00
_cell.angle_gamma   90.00
#
_symmetry.space_group_name_H-M   'P 1'
#
loop_
_entity.id
_entity.type
_entity.pdbx_description
1 polymer ?
#
loop_
_entity_poly.entity_id
_entity_poly.type
_entity_poly.pdbx_seq_one_letter_code
_entity_poly.pdbx_strand_id
1 'polypeptide(L)'
;MQTTELDGLVKSAQNGSREAFGQIVLRFQDMAFATAYAMLGNPQLAEDAAQEAFLDAYQNLAKLRDAAAFPGWFRRIVVGRTHRQLRQMPHQFTPLEDIGALYAHTPDPATHLETWQLQHDVHHALETL
;
A
#
# COMPACT_ATOMS: atom_id res chain seq x y z
N MET A 1 13.44 -1.86 20.42
CA MET A 1 14.45 -1.11 19.63
C MET A 1 13.89 -0.58 18.32
N GLN A 2 13.14 -1.36 17.51
CA GLN A 2 12.60 -0.89 16.22
C GLN A 2 11.54 0.23 16.30
N THR A 3 10.71 0.29 17.34
CA THR A 3 9.69 1.35 17.50
C THR A 3 10.29 2.73 17.74
N THR A 4 11.42 2.80 18.44
CA THR A 4 12.10 4.06 18.78
C THR A 4 12.75 4.71 17.55
N GLU A 5 13.27 3.89 16.64
CA GLU A 5 13.83 4.36 15.37
C GLU A 5 12.76 4.96 14.46
N LEU A 6 11.61 4.28 14.32
CA LEU A 6 10.48 4.79 13.55
C LEU A 6 9.95 6.12 14.12
N ASP A 7 9.81 6.21 15.44
CA ASP A 7 9.38 7.44 16.12
C ASP A 7 10.30 8.62 15.77
N GLY A 8 11.62 8.40 15.76
CA GLY A 8 12.61 9.37 15.33
C GLY A 8 12.47 9.79 13.87
N LEU A 9 12.27 8.83 12.96
CA LEU A 9 12.04 9.11 11.54
C LEU A 9 10.77 9.94 11.32
N VAL A 10 9.66 9.57 11.98
CA VAL A 10 8.39 10.28 11.87
C VAL A 10 8.54 11.71 12.37
N LYS A 11 9.16 11.92 13.54
CA LYS A 11 9.41 13.28 14.07
C LYS A 11 10.30 14.11 13.16
N SER A 12 11.35 13.52 12.59
CA SER A 12 12.23 14.21 11.64
C SER A 12 11.49 14.61 10.35
N ALA A 13 10.67 13.70 9.82
CA ALA A 13 9.83 13.95 8.65
C ALA A 13 8.75 15.01 8.92
N GLN A 14 8.16 15.04 10.12
CA GLN A 14 7.25 16.11 10.55
C GLN A 14 7.90 17.49 10.54
N ASN A 15 9.21 17.55 10.79
CA ASN A 15 10.01 18.78 10.74
C ASN A 15 10.55 19.09 9.32
N GLY A 16 10.13 18.32 8.31
CA GLY A 16 10.44 18.58 6.90
C GLY A 16 11.63 17.81 6.32
N SER A 17 12.24 16.87 7.06
CA SER A 17 13.28 16.00 6.48
C SER A 17 12.68 15.05 5.44
N ARG A 18 13.04 15.26 4.17
CA ARG A 18 12.63 14.41 3.06
C ARG A 18 13.31 13.04 3.12
N GLU A 19 14.54 13.01 3.58
CA GLU A 19 15.33 11.79 3.74
C GLU A 19 14.69 10.86 4.79
N ALA A 20 14.22 11.44 5.91
CA ALA A 20 13.50 10.67 6.92
C ALA A 20 12.18 10.10 6.37
N PHE A 21 11.45 10.89 5.58
CA PHE A 21 10.25 10.39 4.91
C PHE A 21 10.58 9.30 3.88
N GLY A 22 11.68 9.42 3.13
CA GLY A 22 12.14 8.38 2.21
C GLY A 22 12.40 7.04 2.91
N GLN A 23 13.00 7.06 4.10
CA GLN A 23 13.18 5.85 4.91
C GLN A 23 11.85 5.26 5.40
N ILE A 24 10.86 6.11 5.69
CA ILE A 24 9.51 5.65 6.01
C ILE A 24 8.87 4.98 4.78
N VAL A 25 9.02 5.55 3.58
CA VAL A 25 8.51 4.95 2.34
C VAL A 25 9.09 3.56 2.14
N LEU A 26 10.42 3.43 2.15
CA LEU A 26 11.11 2.15 1.99
C LEU A 26 10.64 1.10 3.00
N ARG A 27 10.35 1.50 4.24
CA ARG A 27 9.92 0.59 5.30
C ARG A 27 8.47 0.13 5.18
N PHE A 28 7.61 0.91 4.52
CA PHE A 28 6.16 0.66 4.50
C PHE A 28 5.59 0.41 3.11
N GLN A 29 6.39 0.50 2.03
CA GLN A 29 5.94 0.33 0.65
C GLN A 29 5.31 -1.04 0.42
N ASP A 30 5.93 -2.12 0.92
CA ASP A 30 5.41 -3.49 0.75
C ASP A 30 4.08 -3.67 1.46
N MET A 31 3.96 -3.13 2.67
CA MET A 31 2.73 -3.20 3.45
C MET A 31 1.60 -2.43 2.77
N ALA A 32 1.89 -1.22 2.25
CA ALA A 32 0.90 -0.41 1.54
C ALA A 32 0.42 -1.10 0.27
N PHE A 33 1.36 -1.60 -0.53
CA PHE A 33 1.07 -2.31 -1.78
C PHE A 33 0.29 -3.60 -1.52
N ALA A 34 0.74 -4.44 -0.58
CA ALA A 34 0.05 -5.70 -0.23
C ALA A 34 -1.36 -5.44 0.32
N THR A 35 -1.53 -4.40 1.14
CA THR A 35 -2.86 -4.02 1.66
C THR A 35 -3.78 -3.58 0.53
N ALA A 36 -3.30 -2.73 -0.38
CA ALA A 36 -4.11 -2.24 -1.49
C ALA A 36 -4.47 -3.35 -2.47
N TYR A 37 -3.52 -4.24 -2.78
CA TYR A 37 -3.74 -5.32 -3.71
C TYR A 37 -4.65 -6.41 -3.18
N ALA A 38 -4.56 -6.76 -1.89
CA ALA A 38 -5.49 -7.71 -1.28
C ALA A 38 -6.97 -7.29 -1.46
N MET A 39 -7.22 -6.00 -1.69
CA MET A 39 -8.56 -5.47 -1.95
C MET A 39 -8.85 -5.21 -3.44
N LEU A 40 -7.84 -4.85 -4.25
CA LEU A 40 -8.01 -4.47 -5.65
C LEU A 40 -7.79 -5.61 -6.65
N GLY A 41 -6.99 -6.62 -6.29
CA GLY A 41 -6.60 -7.73 -7.17
C GLY A 41 -5.85 -7.31 -8.44
N ASN A 42 -5.44 -6.04 -8.55
CA ASN A 42 -4.75 -5.48 -9.71
C ASN A 42 -3.48 -4.74 -9.25
N PRO A 43 -2.30 -5.11 -9.76
CA PRO A 43 -1.03 -4.57 -9.27
C PRO A 43 -0.89 -3.07 -9.58
N GLN A 44 -1.23 -2.62 -10.79
CA GLN A 44 -1.15 -1.20 -11.16
C GLN A 44 -2.04 -0.33 -10.27
N LEU A 45 -3.29 -0.77 -10.05
CA LEU A 45 -4.21 -0.03 -9.17
C LEU A 45 -3.73 -0.01 -7.72
N ALA A 46 -3.05 -1.07 -7.27
CA ALA A 46 -2.49 -1.15 -5.93
C ALA A 46 -1.26 -0.24 -5.77
N GLU A 47 -0.39 -0.17 -6.77
CA GLU A 47 0.73 0.80 -6.83
C GLU A 47 0.20 2.23 -6.76
N ASP A 48 -0.78 2.58 -7.60
CA ASP A 48 -1.40 3.92 -7.62
C ASP A 48 -1.99 4.28 -6.24
N ALA A 49 -2.74 3.36 -5.64
CA ALA A 49 -3.34 3.57 -4.31
C ALA A 49 -2.28 3.73 -3.21
N ALA A 50 -1.18 2.97 -3.27
CA ALA A 50 -0.08 3.09 -2.33
C ALA A 50 0.66 4.43 -2.48
N GLN A 51 0.93 4.85 -3.72
CA GLN A 51 1.54 6.15 -4.01
C GLN A 51 0.67 7.31 -3.53
N GLU A 52 -0.63 7.31 -3.85
CA GLU A 52 -1.55 8.33 -3.34
C GLU A 52 -1.58 8.35 -1.79
N ALA A 53 -1.50 7.17 -1.16
CA ALA A 53 -1.47 7.08 0.30
C ALA A 53 -0.19 7.69 0.90
N PHE A 54 0.97 7.50 0.27
CA PHE A 54 2.21 8.15 0.71
C PHE A 54 2.17 9.67 0.52
N LEU A 55 1.61 10.16 -0.59
CA LEU A 55 1.42 11.60 -0.81
C LEU A 55 0.52 12.22 0.27
N ASP A 56 -0.58 11.56 0.60
CA ASP A 56 -1.47 11.96 1.69
C ASP A 56 -0.79 11.93 3.05
N ALA A 57 -0.02 10.87 3.30
CA ALA A 57 0.72 10.72 4.53
C ALA A 57 1.71 11.87 4.67
N TYR A 58 2.49 12.18 3.64
CA TYR A 58 3.44 13.29 3.64
C TYR A 58 2.76 14.63 3.96
N GLN A 59 1.63 14.92 3.31
CA GLN A 59 0.89 16.18 3.51
C GLN A 59 0.26 16.30 4.90
N ASN A 60 -0.10 15.18 5.53
CA ASN A 60 -0.79 15.17 6.82
C ASN A 60 0.08 14.72 7.99
N LEU A 61 1.34 14.37 7.75
CA LEU A 61 2.22 13.81 8.78
C LEU A 61 2.39 14.75 9.98
N ALA A 62 2.48 16.06 9.72
CA ALA A 62 2.57 17.08 10.77
C ALA A 62 1.36 17.11 11.72
N LYS A 63 0.22 16.54 11.32
CA LYS A 63 -1.00 16.45 12.16
C LYS A 63 -1.02 15.19 13.03
N LEU A 64 -0.12 14.23 12.81
CA LEU A 64 -0.01 13.02 13.60
C LEU A 64 0.56 13.34 14.99
N ARG A 65 -0.28 13.24 16.02
CA ARG A 65 0.10 13.63 17.39
C ARG A 65 1.07 12.67 18.06
N ASP A 66 0.93 11.38 17.76
CA ASP A 66 1.76 10.31 18.30
C ASP A 66 2.44 9.59 17.14
N ALA A 67 3.76 9.74 17.08
CA ALA A 67 4.57 9.13 16.03
C ALA A 67 4.62 7.60 16.14
N ALA A 68 4.42 7.02 17.33
CA ALA A 68 4.27 5.58 17.48
C ALA A 68 2.98 5.03 16.83
N ALA A 69 1.97 5.88 16.62
CA ALA A 69 0.73 5.52 15.96
C ALA A 69 0.84 5.48 14.41
N PHE A 70 1.99 5.87 13.84
CA PHE A 70 2.19 5.95 12.40
C PHE A 70 1.75 4.69 11.64
N PRO A 71 2.12 3.44 12.04
CA PRO A 71 1.75 2.26 11.27
C PRO A 71 0.24 2.08 11.09
N GLY A 72 -0.51 2.25 12.19
CA GLY A 72 -1.98 2.11 12.17
C GLY A 72 -2.66 3.29 11.49
N TRP A 73 -2.11 4.49 11.63
CA TRP A 73 -2.59 5.68 10.94
C TRP A 73 -2.36 5.60 9.43
N PHE A 74 -1.17 5.19 8.99
CA PHE A 74 -0.82 5.05 7.58
C PHE A 74 -1.64 3.95 6.92
N ARG A 75 -1.83 2.79 7.58
CA ARG A 75 -2.70 1.72 7.06
C ARG A 75 -4.14 2.20 6.83
N ARG A 76 -4.68 3.09 7.67
CA ARG A 76 -6.01 3.70 7.44
C ARG A 76 -6.04 4.56 6.18
N ILE A 77 -4.98 5.32 5.90
CA ILE A 77 -4.87 6.13 4.68
C ILE A 77 -4.86 5.20 3.46
N VAL A 78 -4.04 4.14 3.48
CA VAL A 78 -3.98 3.14 2.41
C VAL A 78 -5.37 2.56 2.13
N VAL A 79 -6.05 2.02 3.14
CA VAL A 79 -7.41 1.47 3.00
C VAL A 79 -8.40 2.50 2.43
N GLY A 80 -8.30 3.76 2.88
CA GLY A 80 -9.13 4.85 2.35
C GLY A 80 -8.91 5.10 0.86
N ARG A 81 -7.65 5.08 0.41
CA ARG A 81 -7.25 5.24 -1.00
C ARG A 81 -7.66 4.05 -1.86
N THR A 82 -7.49 2.85 -1.34
CA THR A 82 -7.96 1.62 -1.96
C THR A 82 -9.48 1.60 -2.16
N HIS A 83 -10.26 2.01 -1.14
CA HIS A 83 -11.71 2.17 -1.29
C HIS A 83 -12.09 3.23 -2.31
N ARG A 84 -11.33 4.32 -2.41
CA ARG A 84 -11.55 5.34 -3.44
C ARG A 84 -11.36 4.74 -4.84
N GLN A 85 -10.33 3.91 -5.03
CA GLN A 85 -10.09 3.24 -6.30
C GLN A 85 -11.19 2.23 -6.64
N LEU A 86 -11.62 1.41 -5.67
CA LEU A 86 -12.74 0.48 -5.85
C LEU A 86 -14.03 1.17 -6.29
N ARG A 87 -14.32 2.37 -5.77
CA ARG A 87 -15.50 3.15 -6.18
C ARG A 87 -15.42 3.71 -7.60
N GLN A 88 -14.22 3.85 -8.15
CA GLN A 88 -14.00 4.33 -9.51
C GLN A 88 -13.96 3.18 -10.52
N MET A 89 -13.79 1.94 -10.06
CA MET A 89 -13.81 0.77 -10.94
C MET A 89 -15.21 0.59 -11.52
N PRO A 90 -15.33 0.45 -12.86
CA PRO A 90 -16.61 0.09 -13.45
C PRO A 90 -17.04 -1.26 -12.87
N HIS A 91 -18.25 -1.33 -12.31
CA HIS A 91 -18.81 -2.59 -11.85
C HIS A 91 -18.89 -3.54 -13.05
N GLN A 92 -18.07 -4.59 -13.06
CA GLN A 92 -18.31 -5.73 -13.92
C GLN A 92 -19.58 -6.41 -13.41
N PHE A 93 -20.70 -6.10 -14.05
CA PHE A 93 -21.92 -6.85 -13.88
C PHE A 93 -21.72 -8.21 -14.52
N THR A 94 -21.55 -9.24 -13.71
CA THR A 94 -21.65 -10.63 -14.15
C THR A 94 -23.07 -11.12 -13.84
N PRO A 95 -23.82 -11.59 -14.84
CA PRO A 95 -25.10 -12.27 -14.61
C PRO A 95 -24.92 -13.40 -13.59
N LEU A 96 -25.94 -13.61 -12.75
CA LEU A 96 -25.85 -14.56 -11.64
C LEU A 96 -25.59 -15.99 -12.14
N GLU A 97 -26.05 -16.31 -13.35
CA GLU A 97 -25.80 -17.59 -14.01
C GLU A 97 -24.32 -17.89 -14.32
N ASP A 98 -23.47 -16.87 -14.46
CA ASP A 98 -22.06 -17.03 -14.87
C ASP A 98 -21.06 -17.06 -13.70
N ILE A 99 -21.55 -16.97 -12.46
CA ILE A 99 -20.72 -16.91 -11.25
C ILE A 99 -19.80 -18.14 -11.09
N GLY A 100 -20.25 -19.31 -11.54
CA GLY A 100 -19.48 -20.56 -11.44
C GLY A 100 -18.14 -20.51 -12.18
N ALA A 101 -18.03 -19.73 -13.27
CA ALA A 101 -16.80 -19.60 -14.06
C ALA A 101 -15.73 -18.72 -13.38
N LEU A 102 -16.16 -17.77 -12.54
CA LEU A 102 -15.26 -16.83 -11.83
C LEU A 102 -14.47 -17.54 -10.72
N TYR A 103 -15.10 -18.44 -9.97
CA TYR A 103 -14.46 -19.17 -8.88
C TYR A 103 -13.45 -20.22 -9.36
N ALA A 104 -13.54 -20.68 -10.60
CA ALA A 104 -12.59 -21.64 -11.17
C ALA A 104 -11.19 -21.06 -11.42
N HIS A 105 -11.05 -19.73 -11.44
CA HIS A 105 -9.81 -19.03 -11.80
C HIS A 105 -9.24 -18.16 -10.68
N THR A 106 -9.75 -18.27 -9.45
CA THR A 106 -9.14 -17.57 -8.32
C THR A 106 -7.89 -18.35 -7.90
N PRO A 107 -6.66 -17.83 -8.12
CA PRO A 107 -5.46 -18.50 -7.64
C PRO A 107 -5.54 -18.64 -6.12
N ASP A 108 -5.05 -19.75 -5.58
CA ASP A 108 -5.03 -19.95 -4.13
C ASP A 108 -4.21 -18.81 -3.46
N PRO A 109 -4.59 -18.40 -2.24
CA PRO A 109 -3.86 -17.39 -1.47
C PRO A 109 -2.33 -17.55 -1.44
N ALA A 110 -1.79 -18.77 -1.41
CA ALA A 110 -0.34 -19.00 -1.43
C ALA A 110 0.29 -18.67 -2.81
N THR A 111 -0.40 -19.00 -3.89
CA THR A 111 0.00 -18.65 -5.27
C THR A 111 0.05 -17.13 -5.47
N HIS A 112 -0.86 -16.41 -4.81
CA HIS A 112 -0.84 -14.94 -4.79
C HIS A 112 0.42 -14.41 -4.11
N LEU A 113 0.87 -14.99 -2.99
CA LEU A 113 2.08 -14.50 -2.30
C LEU A 113 3.38 -14.74 -3.10
N GLU A 114 3.47 -15.82 -3.88
CA GLU A 114 4.66 -16.10 -4.71
C GLU A 114 4.81 -15.15 -5.89
N THR A 115 3.70 -14.76 -6.54
CA THR A 115 3.74 -13.79 -7.65
C THR A 115 4.18 -12.40 -7.19
N TRP A 116 3.96 -12.09 -5.91
CA TRP A 116 4.29 -10.82 -5.27
C TRP A 116 5.77 -10.61 -5.07
N GLN A 117 6.46 -11.65 -4.62
CA GLN A 117 7.90 -11.62 -4.43
C GLN A 117 8.60 -11.31 -5.76
N LEU A 118 8.15 -11.95 -6.85
CA LEU A 118 8.76 -11.82 -8.17
C LEU A 118 8.55 -10.43 -8.78
N GLN A 119 7.36 -9.83 -8.65
CA GLN A 119 7.10 -8.48 -9.17
C GLN A 119 7.82 -7.39 -8.36
N HIS A 120 7.86 -7.54 -7.03
CA HIS A 120 8.54 -6.62 -6.15
C HIS A 120 10.05 -6.59 -6.39
N ASP A 121 10.68 -7.77 -6.52
CA ASP A 121 12.11 -7.89 -6.80
C ASP A 121 12.49 -7.27 -8.15
N VAL A 122 11.62 -7.36 -9.16
CA VAL A 122 11.82 -6.73 -10.47
C VAL A 122 11.75 -5.20 -10.37
N HIS A 123 10.74 -4.64 -9.69
CA HIS A 123 10.64 -3.18 -9.53
C HIS A 123 11.82 -2.63 -8.72
N HIS A 124 12.21 -3.30 -7.64
CA HIS A 124 13.33 -2.88 -6.81
C HIS A 124 14.68 -2.95 -7.56
N ALA A 125 14.84 -3.92 -8.45
CA ALA A 125 16.04 -4.04 -9.30
C ALA A 125 16.15 -2.93 -10.36
N LEU A 126 15.02 -2.41 -10.85
CA LEU A 126 15.01 -1.33 -11.84
C LEU A 126 15.28 0.06 -11.23
N GLU A 127 15.00 0.27 -9.95
CA GLU A 127 15.31 1.53 -9.25
C GLU A 127 16.76 1.61 -8.72
N THR A 128 17.48 0.49 -8.71
CA THR A 128 18.86 0.41 -8.18
C THR A 128 19.95 0.42 -9.29
N LEU A 129 19.57 0.66 -10.55
CA LEU A 129 20.45 0.82 -11.71
C LEU A 129 20.62 2.30 -12.09
#